data_AF-A0A966ZAN5-F1
#
_entry.id   AF-A0A966ZAN5-F1
#
_cell.length_a   1.000
_cell.length_b   1.000
_cell.length_c   1.000
_cell.angle_alpha   90.00
_cell.angle_beta   90.00
_cell.angle_gamma   90.00
#
_symmetry.space_group_name_H-M   'P 1'
#
loop_
_entity.id
_entity.type
_entity.pdbx_description
1 polymer ?
#
loop_
_entity_poly.entity_id
_entity_poly.type
_entity_poly.pdbx_seq_one_letter_code
_entity_poly.pdbx_strand_id
1 'polypeptide(L)' 'MLMANTAQEDFFVEYTRSKLVEWCAQECLTGKAGLEDPKLIQMALEKGWLTKRQPHTITAKGYGVAAAFLRR' A
#
# COMPACT_ATOMS: atom_id res chain seq x y z
N MET A 1 -27.11 0.58 -4.61
CA MET A 1 -25.67 0.49 -4.26
C MET A 1 -25.24 -0.92 -4.56
N LEU A 2 -24.58 -1.15 -5.70
CA LEU A 2 -23.97 -2.45 -5.99
C LEU A 2 -22.84 -2.62 -4.98
N MET A 3 -22.98 -3.57 -4.04
CA MET A 3 -21.86 -3.97 -3.20
C MET A 3 -20.75 -4.40 -4.14
N ALA A 4 -19.58 -3.74 -4.07
CA ALA A 4 -18.41 -4.21 -4.78
C ALA A 4 -18.24 -5.70 -4.44
N ASN A 5 -18.07 -6.53 -5.48
CA ASN A 5 -17.88 -7.96 -5.30
C ASN A 5 -16.72 -8.16 -4.31
N THR A 6 -16.95 -8.90 -3.22
CA THR A 6 -15.94 -9.10 -2.16
C THR A 6 -14.62 -9.60 -2.73
N ALA A 7 -14.68 -10.45 -3.77
CA ALA A 7 -13.51 -10.94 -4.49
C ALA A 7 -12.71 -9.82 -5.17
N GLN A 8 -13.37 -8.77 -5.67
CA GLN A 8 -12.71 -7.62 -6.27
C GLN A 8 -12.02 -6.77 -5.20
N GLU A 9 -12.65 -6.57 -4.04
CA GLU A 9 -12.03 -5.85 -2.92
C GLU A 9 -10.81 -6.60 -2.39
N ASP A 10 -10.93 -7.91 -2.18
CA ASP A 10 -9.82 -8.77 -1.76
C ASP A 10 -8.66 -8.72 -2.76
N PHE A 11 -8.97 -8.78 -4.06
CA PHE A 11 -7.97 -8.61 -5.12
C PHE A 11 -7.26 -7.26 -5.01
N PHE A 12 -8.00 -6.16 -4.84
CA PHE A 12 -7.40 -4.82 -4.68
C PHE A 12 -6.52 -4.73 -3.43
N VAL A 13 -6.91 -5.37 -2.32
CA VAL A 13 -6.12 -5.39 -1.09
C VAL A 13 -4.80 -6.12 -1.30
N GLU A 14 -4.82 -7.32 -1.89
CA GLU A 14 -3.58 -8.06 -2.14
C GLU A 14 -2.72 -7.38 -3.21
N TYR A 15 -3.33 -6.79 -4.24
CA TYR A 15 -2.60 -6.01 -5.25
C TYR A 15 -1.94 -4.77 -4.64
N THR A 16 -2.63 -4.07 -3.73
CA THR A 16 -2.04 -2.93 -2.99
C THR A 16 -0.87 -3.38 -2.12
N ARG A 17 -0.93 -4.56 -1.49
CA ARG A 17 0.21 -5.11 -0.73
C ARG A 17 1.41 -5.42 -1.61
N SER A 18 1.18 -5.96 -2.80
CA SER A 18 2.24 -6.15 -3.79
C SER A 18 2.90 -4.82 -4.16
N LYS A 19 2.11 -3.79 -4.46
CA LYS A 19 2.64 -2.43 -4.74
C LYS A 19 3.33 -1.79 -3.55
N LEU A 20 2.85 -2.05 -2.33
CA LEU A 20 3.49 -1.58 -1.12
C LEU A 20 4.93 -2.10 -0.97
N VAL A 21 5.22 -3.31 -1.45
CA VAL A 21 6.60 -3.85 -1.48
C VAL A 21 7.48 -3.01 -2.41
N GLU A 22 7.00 -2.72 -3.63
CA GLU A 22 7.72 -1.87 -4.60
C GLU A 22 7.98 -0.47 -4.02
N TRP A 23 6.98 0.12 -3.37
CA TRP A 23 7.09 1.42 -2.73
C TRP A 23 8.12 1.42 -1.59
N CYS A 24 8.12 0.38 -0.74
CA CYS A 24 9.12 0.23 0.33
C CYS A 24 10.53 0.12 -0.26
N ALA A 25 10.70 -0.70 -1.30
CA ALA A 25 11.99 -0.88 -1.95
C ALA A 25 12.51 0.45 -2.53
N GLN A 26 11.64 1.19 -3.22
CA GLN A 26 12.00 2.49 -3.80
C GLN A 26 12.29 3.54 -2.73
N GLU A 27 11.52 3.59 -1.64
CA GLU A 27 11.76 4.52 -0.53
C GLU A 27 13.09 4.21 0.16
N CYS A 28 13.44 2.93 0.34
CA CYS A 28 14.75 2.53 0.87
C CYS A 28 15.91 2.91 -0.06
N LEU A 29 15.73 2.82 -1.38
CA LEU A 29 16.79 3.10 -2.36
C LEU A 29 16.96 4.59 -2.67
N THR A 30 15.87 5.35 -2.67
CA THR A 30 15.83 6.73 -3.19
C THR A 30 15.37 7.77 -2.18
N GLY A 31 14.90 7.34 -1.00
CA GLY A 31 14.27 8.19 0.01
C GLY A 31 12.85 8.65 -0.36
N LYS A 32 12.27 8.13 -1.45
CA LYS A 32 10.92 8.49 -1.92
C LYS A 32 10.15 7.24 -2.35
N ALA A 33 8.92 7.09 -1.86
CA ALA A 33 8.00 6.07 -2.36
C ALA A 33 7.43 6.50 -3.74
N GLY A 34 7.46 5.62 -4.74
CA GLY A 34 6.83 5.83 -6.06
C GLY A 34 5.31 5.67 -6.00
N LEU A 35 4.64 6.58 -5.29
CA LEU A 35 3.20 6.56 -5.10
C LEU A 35 2.48 7.07 -6.36
N GLU A 36 2.13 6.16 -7.27
CA GLU A 36 1.60 6.51 -8.60
C GLU A 36 0.09 6.33 -8.74
N ASP A 37 -0.51 5.28 -8.17
CA ASP A 37 -1.93 4.97 -8.36
C ASP A 37 -2.81 5.54 -7.23
N PRO A 38 -3.69 6.53 -7.49
CA PRO A 38 -4.53 7.15 -6.46
C PRO A 38 -5.45 6.19 -5.72
N LYS A 39 -5.93 5.11 -6.37
CA LYS A 39 -6.83 4.14 -5.72
C LYS A 39 -6.06 3.27 -4.74
N LEU A 40 -4.85 2.85 -5.11
CA LEU A 40 -3.99 2.06 -4.22
C LEU A 40 -3.47 2.91 -3.06
N ILE A 41 -3.16 4.19 -3.32
CA ILE A 41 -2.79 5.15 -2.28
C ILE A 41 -3.94 5.31 -1.29
N GLN A 42 -5.16 5.55 -1.77
CA GLN A 42 -6.35 5.68 -0.91
C GLN A 42 -6.55 4.43 -0.04
N MET A 43 -6.45 3.23 -0.63
CA MET A 43 -6.54 1.98 0.11
C MET A 43 -5.42 1.87 1.18
N ALA A 44 -4.19 2.19 0.83
CA ALA A 44 -3.07 2.16 1.75
C ALA A 44 -3.22 3.18 2.90
N LEU A 45 -3.82 4.35 2.64
CA LEU A 45 -4.18 5.34 3.65
C LEU A 45 -5.26 4.83 4.60
N GLU A 46 -6.33 4.23 4.07
CA GLU A 46 -7.42 3.65 4.85
C GLU A 46 -6.94 2.50 5.75
N LYS A 47 -6.01 1.67 5.24
CA LYS A 47 -5.43 0.56 6.02
C LYS A 47 -4.31 1.03 6.98
N GLY A 48 -3.89 2.29 6.91
CA GLY A 48 -2.84 2.88 7.76
C GLY A 48 -1.42 2.44 7.40
N TRP A 49 -1.19 2.04 6.14
CA TRP A 49 0.13 1.71 5.60
C TRP A 49 0.91 2.94 5.16
N LEU A 50 0.20 4.03 4.88
CA LEU A 50 0.77 5.35 4.59
C LEU A 50 0.33 6.37 5.65
N THR A 51 1.14 7.42 5.83
CA THR A 51 0.77 8.58 6.66
C THR A 51 -0.29 9.43 5.95
N LYS A 52 -1.27 9.95 6.70
CA LYS A 52 -2.31 10.85 6.15
C LYS A 52 -1.78 12.25 5.78
N ARG A 53 -0.65 12.64 6.38
CA ARG A 53 0.00 13.93 6.13
C ARG A 53 0.71 13.90 4.78
N GLN A 54 0.75 15.04 4.09
CA GLN A 54 1.59 15.22 2.90
C GLN A 54 3.00 15.74 3.26
N PRO A 55 4.06 15.25 2.60
CA PRO A 55 4.04 14.14 1.64
C PRO A 55 3.72 12.81 2.34
N HIS A 56 2.98 11.93 1.66
CA HIS A 56 2.68 10.60 2.17
C HIS A 56 3.97 9.79 2.30
N THR A 57 4.14 9.14 3.45
CA THR A 57 5.29 8.28 3.76
C THR A 57 4.82 6.93 4.25
N ILE A 58 5.65 5.90 4.07
CA ILE A 58 5.31 4.55 4.53
C ILE A 58 5.43 4.47 6.04
N THR A 59 4.39 3.96 6.70
CA THR A 59 4.39 3.78 8.16
C THR A 59 5.13 2.51 8.55
N ALA A 60 5.50 2.38 9.83
CA ALA A 60 6.04 1.12 10.36
C ALA A 60 5.10 -0.08 10.09
N LYS A 61 3.78 0.16 10.12
CA LYS A 61 2.77 -0.85 9.75
C LYS A 61 2.85 -1.20 8.27
N GLY A 62 3.04 -0.22 7.39
CA GLY A 62 3.24 -0.44 5.96
C GLY A 62 4.44 -1.34 5.68
N TYR A 63 5.60 -1.03 6.27
CA TYR A 63 6.80 -1.88 6.19
C TYR A 63 6.55 -3.29 6.72
N GLY A 64 5.86 -3.43 7.86
CA GLY A 64 5.51 -4.73 8.42
C GLY A 64 4.64 -5.58 7.50
N VAL A 65 3.66 -4.95 6.81
CA VAL A 65 2.80 -5.62 5.84
C VAL A 65 3.57 -6.03 4.58
N ALA A 66 4.43 -5.17 4.05
CA ALA A 66 5.29 -5.51 2.92
C ALA A 66 6.22 -6.69 3.24
N ALA A 67 6.88 -6.67 4.41
CA ALA A 67 7.74 -7.77 4.85
C ALA A 67 6.98 -9.07 5.12
N ALA A 68 5.70 -9.00 5.53
CA ALA A 68 4.84 -10.17 5.66
C ALA A 68 4.42 -10.72 4.29
N PHE A 69 4.15 -9.85 3.32
CA PHE A 69 3.80 -10.24 1.95
C PHE A 69 4.95 -10.99 1.26
N LEU A 70 6.19 -10.53 1.42
CA LEU A 70 7.39 -11.19 0.89
C LEU A 70 7.68 -12.59 1.48
N ARG A 71 7.10 -12.93 2.63
CA ARG A 71 7.30 -14.22 3.31
C ARG A 71 6.26 -15.28 2.94
N ARG A 72 5.24 -14.90 2.17
CA ARG A 72 4.18 -15.79 1.69
C ARG A 72 4.54 -16.35 0.33
#